data_AF-A0A7V9RCL9-F1
#
_entry.id   AF-A0A7V9RCL9-F1
#
_cell.length_a   1.000
_cell.length_b   1.000
_cell.length_c   1.000
_cell.angle_alpha   90.00
_cell.angle_beta   90.00
_cell.angle_gamma   90.00
#
_symmetry.space_group_name_H-M   'P 1'
#
loop_
_entity.id
_entity.type
_entity.pdbx_description
1 polymer ?
#
loop_
_entity_poly.entity_id
_entity_poly.type
_entity_poly.pdbx_seq_one_letter_code
_entity_poly.pdbx_strand_id
1 'polypeptide(L)'
;MRVLAILGVCVGLTCGLLAAGSCLVDRKSNEFACSTTTDCVDGRQCMSGFCIASDAPIVPPCAENCTDLGGECVEEVCRFTCTAASCPGIVQCPADLPCEIGCTDAGACGTGIACTTAASCTITCADGACQAPIDCGSSACAITCNGTSCAGEIRCQQADRCVVACNGPNSCAAQILCGNGLCDIDCNGATSCAGGTACSNSCRCDVDCLGVGACGAAATCPKQQCTEAAGCDPTNNGCGPSC
;
A
#
# COMPACT_ATOMS: atom_id res chain seq x y z
N MET A 1 30.27 -41.16 2.36
CA MET A 1 29.28 -42.22 2.01
C MET A 1 28.15 -41.51 1.28
N ARG A 2 27.79 -41.71 0.00
CA ARG A 2 28.08 -42.68 -1.07
C ARG A 2 28.04 -41.86 -2.38
N VAL A 3 29.15 -41.64 -3.07
CA VAL A 3 29.57 -42.29 -4.33
C VAL A 3 28.46 -43.11 -5.01
N LEU A 4 27.94 -42.63 -6.15
CA LEU A 4 27.46 -43.51 -7.23
C LEU A 4 27.80 -42.87 -8.58
N ALA A 5 28.85 -43.42 -9.19
CA ALA A 5 29.24 -43.21 -10.58
C ALA A 5 28.42 -44.16 -11.46
N ILE A 6 27.96 -43.68 -12.62
CA ILE A 6 27.50 -44.56 -13.71
C ILE A 6 28.25 -44.16 -14.98
N LEU A 7 29.31 -44.93 -15.23
CA LEU A 7 29.90 -45.15 -16.55
C LEU A 7 28.90 -45.96 -17.40
N GLY A 8 28.60 -45.51 -18.61
CA GLY A 8 27.83 -46.25 -19.60
C GLY A 8 28.41 -46.04 -20.99
N VAL A 9 29.15 -47.04 -21.47
CA VAL A 9 30.00 -47.07 -22.65
C VAL A 9 29.25 -47.62 -23.88
N CYS A 10 29.57 -47.05 -25.06
CA CYS A 10 29.49 -47.57 -26.45
C CYS A 10 28.18 -48.17 -27.00
N VAL A 11 27.87 -47.86 -28.27
CA VAL A 11 28.27 -48.65 -29.45
C VAL A 11 27.64 -47.97 -30.68
N GLY A 12 28.47 -47.74 -31.70
CA GLY A 12 28.04 -47.12 -32.95
C GLY A 12 27.05 -47.97 -33.74
N LEU A 13 26.15 -47.31 -34.45
CA LEU A 13 25.34 -47.94 -35.47
C LEU A 13 25.11 -46.98 -36.64
N THR A 14 25.80 -47.31 -37.74
CA THR A 14 25.41 -47.14 -39.14
C THR A 14 24.89 -45.77 -39.60
N CYS A 15 25.79 -45.11 -40.33
CA CYS A 15 25.53 -44.09 -41.33
C CYS A 15 24.58 -44.64 -42.42
N GLY A 16 23.30 -44.30 -42.34
CA GLY A 16 22.33 -44.50 -43.42
C GLY A 16 21.98 -43.16 -44.05
N LEU A 17 22.57 -42.87 -45.22
CA LEU A 17 22.13 -41.77 -46.09
C LEU A 17 20.72 -42.09 -46.61
N LEU A 18 19.71 -41.59 -45.92
CA LEU A 18 18.39 -41.36 -46.48
C LEU A 18 18.20 -39.86 -46.60
N ALA A 19 18.26 -39.37 -47.83
CA ALA A 19 17.85 -38.02 -48.21
C ALA A 19 16.32 -37.92 -48.03
N ALA A 20 15.87 -37.88 -46.78
CA ALA A 20 14.60 -37.28 -46.44
C ALA A 20 14.83 -35.77 -46.56
N GLY A 21 14.13 -35.12 -47.49
CA GLY A 21 13.95 -33.68 -47.45
C GLY A 21 13.25 -33.34 -46.15
N SER A 22 14.02 -33.15 -45.09
CA SER A 22 13.57 -32.49 -43.88
C SER A 22 13.11 -31.12 -44.34
N CYS A 23 11.80 -30.94 -44.39
CA CYS A 23 11.24 -29.63 -44.16
C CYS A 23 11.97 -29.15 -42.90
N LEU A 24 12.82 -28.14 -43.04
CA LEU A 24 13.48 -27.48 -41.93
C LEU A 24 12.36 -26.85 -41.11
N VAL A 25 11.74 -27.64 -40.24
CA VAL A 25 10.69 -27.22 -39.35
C VAL A 25 11.38 -26.32 -38.35
N ASP A 26 11.19 -25.03 -38.55
CA ASP A 26 11.35 -23.94 -37.61
C ASP A 26 12.48 -24.12 -36.60
N ARG A 27 13.68 -23.72 -37.01
CA ARG A 27 14.69 -23.27 -36.04
C ARG A 27 14.07 -22.06 -35.36
N LYS A 28 13.53 -22.23 -34.13
CA LYS A 28 12.94 -21.15 -33.32
C LYS A 28 13.76 -19.89 -33.52
N SER A 29 13.18 -18.90 -34.19
CA SER A 29 13.91 -17.70 -34.51
C SER A 29 14.17 -16.94 -33.21
N ASN A 30 15.45 -16.72 -32.91
CA ASN A 30 15.85 -15.93 -31.75
C ASN A 30 15.41 -14.45 -31.89
N GLU A 31 14.91 -14.05 -33.05
CA GLU A 31 14.44 -12.68 -33.33
C GLU A 31 13.23 -12.27 -32.48
N PHE A 32 12.48 -13.24 -31.94
CA PHE A 32 11.37 -12.99 -31.03
C PHE A 32 11.69 -13.38 -29.59
N ALA A 33 12.92 -13.79 -29.27
CA ALA A 33 13.28 -14.12 -27.90
C ALA A 33 13.36 -12.84 -27.05
N CYS A 34 12.81 -12.88 -25.85
CA CYS A 34 12.81 -11.74 -24.92
C CYS A 34 13.05 -12.21 -23.49
N SER A 35 13.59 -11.32 -22.67
CA SER A 35 13.67 -11.47 -21.22
C SER A 35 12.66 -10.54 -20.51
N THR A 36 12.33 -9.41 -21.14
CA THR A 36 11.34 -8.43 -20.68
C THR A 36 10.48 -7.93 -21.85
N THR A 37 9.32 -7.35 -21.55
CA THR A 37 8.43 -6.75 -22.58
C THR A 37 9.09 -5.63 -23.37
N THR A 38 10.07 -4.93 -22.78
CA THR A 38 10.87 -3.91 -23.46
C THR A 38 11.75 -4.44 -24.59
N ASP A 39 12.05 -5.74 -24.61
CA ASP A 39 12.81 -6.38 -25.70
C ASP A 39 11.96 -6.58 -26.97
N CYS A 40 10.65 -6.39 -26.85
CA CYS A 40 9.69 -6.66 -27.90
C CYS A 40 9.38 -5.41 -28.73
N VAL A 41 9.49 -5.54 -30.06
CA VAL A 41 9.11 -4.49 -31.02
C VAL A 41 7.62 -4.58 -31.37
N ASP A 42 7.07 -3.49 -31.91
CA ASP A 42 5.70 -3.42 -32.46
C ASP A 42 4.58 -3.72 -31.45
N GLY A 43 4.77 -3.34 -30.18
CA GLY A 43 3.74 -3.49 -29.14
C GLY A 43 3.48 -4.94 -28.70
N ARG A 44 4.39 -5.85 -29.02
CA ARG A 44 4.34 -7.25 -28.58
C ARG A 44 4.67 -7.37 -27.09
N GLN A 45 4.13 -8.40 -26.44
CA GLN A 45 4.43 -8.69 -25.04
C GLN A 45 5.37 -9.88 -24.90
N CYS A 46 6.27 -9.81 -23.92
CA CYS A 46 7.16 -10.92 -23.61
C CYS A 46 6.44 -11.97 -22.76
N MET A 47 6.00 -13.05 -23.39
CA MET A 47 5.37 -14.19 -22.70
C MET A 47 6.18 -15.45 -22.92
N SER A 48 6.57 -16.08 -21.80
CA SER A 48 7.36 -17.33 -21.80
C SER A 48 8.65 -17.24 -22.62
N GLY A 49 9.28 -16.07 -22.61
CA GLY A 49 10.54 -15.80 -23.32
C GLY A 49 10.39 -15.47 -24.80
N PHE A 50 9.17 -15.21 -25.29
CA PHE A 50 8.92 -14.81 -26.67
C PHE A 50 7.97 -13.61 -26.81
N CYS A 51 8.24 -12.75 -27.80
CA CYS A 51 7.44 -11.59 -28.16
C CYS A 51 6.21 -11.99 -28.98
N ILE A 52 5.06 -12.09 -28.32
CA ILE A 52 3.80 -12.43 -28.96
C ILE A 52 2.99 -11.17 -29.28
N ALA A 53 2.29 -11.17 -30.43
CA ALA A 53 1.30 -10.15 -30.74
C ALA A 53 0.17 -10.27 -29.72
N SER A 54 0.02 -9.28 -28.85
CA SER A 54 -1.09 -9.24 -27.91
C SER A 54 -2.30 -8.67 -28.64
N ASP A 55 -3.11 -9.55 -29.23
CA ASP A 55 -4.45 -9.17 -29.67
C ASP A 55 -5.43 -9.01 -28.49
N ALA A 56 -5.01 -9.47 -27.30
CA ALA A 56 -5.69 -9.15 -26.05
C ALA A 56 -5.35 -7.70 -25.65
N PRO A 57 -6.34 -6.89 -25.26
CA PRO A 57 -6.06 -5.61 -24.60
C PRO A 57 -5.11 -5.88 -23.45
N ILE A 58 -4.04 -5.11 -23.35
CA ILE A 58 -3.20 -5.10 -22.15
C ILE A 58 -4.09 -4.56 -21.04
N VAL A 59 -4.78 -5.45 -20.33
CA VAL A 59 -5.55 -5.09 -19.14
C VAL A 59 -4.51 -4.66 -18.12
N PRO A 60 -4.48 -3.38 -17.70
CA PRO A 60 -3.53 -2.94 -16.70
C PRO A 60 -3.69 -3.82 -15.46
N PRO A 61 -2.60 -4.25 -14.79
CA PRO A 61 -2.67 -5.09 -13.59
C PRO A 61 -3.59 -4.52 -12.50
N CYS A 62 -3.78 -3.21 -12.51
CA CYS A 62 -4.70 -2.49 -11.65
C CYS A 62 -6.18 -2.82 -11.91
N ALA A 63 -6.60 -3.03 -13.16
CA ALA A 63 -8.01 -3.27 -13.47
C ALA A 63 -8.52 -4.58 -12.85
N GLU A 64 -7.81 -5.69 -13.02
CA GLU A 64 -8.24 -7.00 -12.48
C GLU A 64 -8.24 -7.00 -10.95
N ASN A 65 -7.13 -6.61 -10.32
CA ASN A 65 -6.99 -6.67 -8.87
C ASN A 65 -7.92 -5.69 -8.13
N CYS A 66 -8.22 -4.53 -8.73
CA CYS A 66 -9.05 -3.52 -8.09
C CYS A 66 -10.55 -3.84 -8.19
N THR A 67 -11.02 -4.29 -9.37
CA THR A 67 -12.45 -4.56 -9.56
C THR A 67 -12.94 -5.75 -8.75
N ASP A 68 -12.08 -6.77 -8.55
CA ASP A 68 -12.41 -7.95 -7.74
C ASP A 68 -12.65 -7.61 -6.26
N LEU A 69 -12.07 -6.50 -5.79
CA LEU A 69 -12.26 -5.99 -4.44
C LEU A 69 -13.39 -4.95 -4.33
N GLY A 70 -14.06 -4.62 -5.44
CA GLY A 70 -15.14 -3.64 -5.50
C GLY A 70 -14.69 -2.19 -5.71
N GLY A 71 -13.45 -1.97 -6.12
CA GLY A 71 -12.92 -0.66 -6.51
C GLY A 71 -13.00 -0.40 -8.02
N GLU A 72 -12.57 0.79 -8.43
CA GLU A 72 -12.39 1.19 -9.83
C GLU A 72 -10.92 1.55 -10.06
N CYS A 73 -10.31 1.00 -11.12
CA CYS A 73 -8.96 1.37 -11.49
C CYS A 73 -8.98 2.66 -12.33
N VAL A 74 -8.41 3.74 -11.80
CA VAL A 74 -8.30 5.05 -12.48
C VAL A 74 -6.83 5.45 -12.51
N GLU A 75 -6.24 5.56 -13.70
CA GLU A 75 -4.84 5.99 -13.87
C GLU A 75 -3.83 5.19 -13.01
N GLU A 76 -3.99 3.85 -12.98
CA GLU A 76 -3.18 2.93 -12.15
C GLU A 76 -3.37 3.04 -10.63
N VAL A 77 -4.34 3.84 -10.17
CA VAL A 77 -4.75 3.93 -8.77
C VAL A 77 -6.04 3.14 -8.57
N CYS A 78 -6.07 2.28 -7.56
CA CYS A 78 -7.29 1.59 -7.16
C CYS A 78 -8.16 2.50 -6.27
N ARG A 79 -9.27 3.01 -6.80
CA ARG A 79 -10.15 3.95 -6.12
C ARG A 79 -11.39 3.25 -5.57
N PHE A 80 -11.69 3.51 -4.31
CA PHE A 80 -12.94 3.10 -3.65
C PHE A 80 -13.75 4.34 -3.29
N THR A 81 -15.00 4.40 -3.76
CA THR A 81 -15.96 5.44 -3.33
C THR A 81 -17.04 4.78 -2.50
N CYS A 82 -16.86 4.84 -1.19
CA CYS A 82 -17.74 4.22 -0.22
C CYS A 82 -18.82 5.19 0.26
N THR A 83 -20.05 4.68 0.28
CA THR A 83 -21.22 5.24 0.96
C THR A 83 -21.55 4.35 2.16
N ALA A 84 -22.59 4.66 2.91
CA ALA A 84 -23.09 3.76 3.95
C ALA A 84 -23.53 2.37 3.41
N ALA A 85 -23.81 2.24 2.11
CA ALA A 85 -24.31 1.02 1.50
C ALA A 85 -23.31 0.27 0.60
N SER A 86 -22.33 0.96 -0.02
CA SER A 86 -21.48 0.36 -1.06
C SER A 86 -20.29 -0.46 -0.54
N CYS A 87 -19.88 -0.26 0.72
CA CYS A 87 -18.74 -0.97 1.32
C CYS A 87 -19.16 -1.65 2.65
N PRO A 88 -19.94 -2.75 2.59
CA PRO A 88 -20.49 -3.40 3.79
C PRO A 88 -19.45 -4.20 4.59
N GLY A 89 -18.26 -4.42 4.04
CA GLY A 89 -17.15 -5.12 4.66
C GLY A 89 -15.89 -4.25 4.74
N ILE A 90 -14.82 -4.81 5.30
CA ILE A 90 -13.52 -4.12 5.37
C ILE A 90 -13.08 -3.75 3.95
N VAL A 91 -12.72 -2.48 3.75
CA VAL A 91 -12.13 -2.03 2.47
C VAL A 91 -10.68 -2.48 2.46
N GLN A 92 -10.34 -3.44 1.60
CA GLN A 92 -8.99 -3.98 1.47
C GLN A 92 -8.36 -3.47 0.19
N CYS A 93 -7.20 -2.82 0.30
CA CYS A 93 -6.44 -2.37 -0.85
C CYS A 93 -5.64 -3.54 -1.46
N PRO A 94 -5.55 -3.64 -2.80
CA PRO A 94 -4.76 -4.66 -3.46
C PRO A 94 -3.26 -4.48 -3.20
N ALA A 95 -2.50 -5.57 -3.34
CA ALA A 95 -1.06 -5.54 -3.18
C ALA A 95 -0.36 -4.73 -4.27
N ASP A 96 0.72 -4.03 -3.91
CA ASP A 96 1.64 -3.34 -4.84
C ASP A 96 0.99 -2.25 -5.71
N LEU A 97 -0.21 -1.79 -5.36
CA LEU A 97 -0.93 -0.73 -6.06
C LEU A 97 -1.18 0.47 -5.15
N PRO A 98 -1.12 1.72 -5.67
CA PRO A 98 -1.65 2.89 -4.99
C PRO A 98 -3.16 2.74 -4.78
N CYS A 99 -3.63 3.08 -3.59
CA CYS A 99 -5.03 2.94 -3.20
C CYS A 99 -5.59 4.27 -2.72
N GLU A 100 -6.75 4.67 -3.24
CA GLU A 100 -7.48 5.88 -2.83
C GLU A 100 -8.86 5.49 -2.31
N ILE A 101 -9.18 5.82 -1.06
CA ILE A 101 -10.44 5.46 -0.42
C ILE A 101 -11.17 6.74 0.01
N GLY A 102 -12.32 7.01 -0.59
CA GLY A 102 -13.24 8.06 -0.20
C GLY A 102 -14.46 7.51 0.52
N CYS A 103 -14.59 7.74 1.82
CA CYS A 103 -15.76 7.37 2.63
C CYS A 103 -16.64 8.61 2.79
N THR A 104 -17.64 8.75 1.91
CA THR A 104 -18.34 10.02 1.64
C THR A 104 -19.56 10.30 2.52
N ASP A 105 -20.16 9.26 3.10
CA ASP A 105 -21.33 9.38 3.97
C ASP A 105 -21.02 8.99 5.41
N ALA A 106 -21.83 9.46 6.35
CA ALA A 106 -21.81 8.95 7.72
C ALA A 106 -22.04 7.43 7.74
N GLY A 107 -21.20 6.71 8.48
CA GLY A 107 -21.21 5.24 8.52
C GLY A 107 -20.50 4.55 7.34
N ALA A 108 -20.04 5.28 6.31
CA ALA A 108 -19.21 4.70 5.26
C ALA A 108 -17.90 4.16 5.85
N CYS A 109 -17.43 3.03 5.31
CA CYS A 109 -16.23 2.32 5.81
C CYS A 109 -16.34 1.95 7.30
N GLY A 110 -17.56 1.75 7.80
CA GLY A 110 -17.85 1.51 9.22
C GLY A 110 -17.33 0.18 9.77
N THR A 111 -16.84 -0.72 8.91
CA THR A 111 -16.23 -2.00 9.27
C THR A 111 -14.70 -1.96 9.28
N GLY A 112 -14.08 -0.88 8.77
CA GLY A 112 -12.64 -0.65 8.81
C GLY A 112 -12.00 -0.63 7.42
N ILE A 113 -10.73 -0.24 7.41
CA ILE A 113 -9.90 -0.10 6.21
C ILE A 113 -8.57 -0.83 6.44
N ALA A 114 -8.12 -1.60 5.46
CA ALA A 114 -6.86 -2.34 5.51
C ALA A 114 -6.01 -2.09 4.25
N CYS A 115 -4.91 -1.36 4.42
CA CYS A 115 -3.93 -1.05 3.37
C CYS A 115 -2.65 -1.90 3.50
N THR A 116 -2.73 -3.09 4.13
CA THR A 116 -1.56 -3.86 4.60
C THR A 116 -0.53 -4.20 3.54
N THR A 117 -0.93 -4.30 2.27
CA THR A 117 -0.07 -4.67 1.14
C THR A 117 -0.01 -3.62 0.03
N ALA A 118 -0.69 -2.48 0.19
CA ALA A 118 -0.76 -1.44 -0.85
C ALA A 118 0.61 -0.75 -1.03
N ALA A 119 0.90 -0.26 -2.24
CA ALA A 119 2.12 0.55 -2.48
C ALA A 119 2.03 1.94 -1.84
N SER A 120 0.82 2.48 -1.70
CA SER A 120 0.48 3.65 -0.90
C SER A 120 -1.02 3.66 -0.61
N CYS A 121 -1.44 4.36 0.46
CA CYS A 121 -2.84 4.48 0.81
C CYS A 121 -3.23 5.93 1.11
N THR A 122 -4.23 6.46 0.41
CA THR A 122 -4.84 7.75 0.69
C THR A 122 -6.28 7.53 1.11
N ILE A 123 -6.66 8.01 2.30
CA ILE A 123 -7.96 7.79 2.90
C ILE A 123 -8.58 9.14 3.25
N THR A 124 -9.79 9.39 2.77
CA THR A 124 -10.58 10.58 3.10
C THR A 124 -11.91 10.16 3.72
N CYS A 125 -12.14 10.58 4.95
CA CYS A 125 -13.35 10.28 5.71
C CYS A 125 -14.20 11.56 5.88
N ALA A 126 -15.44 11.53 5.40
CA ALA A 126 -16.46 12.54 5.67
C ALA A 126 -16.95 12.47 7.13
N ASP A 127 -17.75 13.45 7.57
CA ASP A 127 -18.29 13.47 8.93
C ASP A 127 -19.04 12.18 9.29
N GLY A 128 -18.71 11.58 10.44
CA GLY A 128 -19.28 10.32 10.90
C GLY A 128 -18.84 9.07 10.11
N ALA A 129 -17.92 9.17 9.16
CA ALA A 129 -17.36 8.03 8.44
C ALA A 129 -16.21 7.35 9.22
N CYS A 130 -15.73 6.19 8.74
CA CYS A 130 -14.54 5.51 9.23
C CYS A 130 -14.57 5.26 10.76
N GLN A 131 -15.69 4.74 11.26
CA GLN A 131 -15.90 4.55 12.71
C GLN A 131 -15.16 3.34 13.28
N ALA A 132 -14.67 2.45 12.41
CA ALA A 132 -13.86 1.29 12.74
C ALA A 132 -12.36 1.56 12.53
N PRO A 133 -11.48 0.65 12.96
CA PRO A 133 -10.04 0.84 12.83
C PRO A 133 -9.56 1.00 11.38
N ILE A 134 -8.50 1.79 11.21
CA ILE A 134 -7.77 1.98 9.96
C ILE A 134 -6.38 1.39 10.12
N ASP A 135 -6.01 0.44 9.25
CA ASP A 135 -4.68 -0.18 9.22
C ASP A 135 -3.91 0.25 7.96
N CYS A 136 -2.86 1.05 8.16
CA CYS A 136 -2.06 1.63 7.09
C CYS A 136 -1.07 0.67 6.43
N GLY A 137 -0.81 -0.51 7.02
CA GLY A 137 0.19 -1.42 6.47
C GLY A 137 1.62 -0.88 6.55
N SER A 138 2.47 -1.32 5.61
CA SER A 138 3.90 -0.96 5.59
C SER A 138 4.25 0.27 4.74
N SER A 139 3.35 0.73 3.87
CA SER A 139 3.64 1.80 2.92
C SER A 139 3.26 3.19 3.43
N ALA A 140 3.47 4.20 2.57
CA ALA A 140 3.04 5.55 2.86
C ALA A 140 1.51 5.65 2.98
N CYS A 141 1.03 6.20 4.09
CA CYS A 141 -0.38 6.32 4.41
C CYS A 141 -0.75 7.77 4.72
N ALA A 142 -1.76 8.31 4.04
CA ALA A 142 -2.29 9.64 4.28
C ALA A 142 -3.78 9.54 4.64
N ILE A 143 -4.16 10.05 5.81
CA ILE A 143 -5.53 9.97 6.33
C ILE A 143 -6.04 11.38 6.60
N THR A 144 -7.21 11.72 6.05
CA THR A 144 -7.92 12.97 6.34
C THR A 144 -9.26 12.66 6.99
N CYS A 145 -9.44 13.13 8.23
CA CYS A 145 -10.63 12.93 9.04
C CYS A 145 -11.39 14.25 9.21
N ASN A 146 -12.61 14.32 8.67
CA ASN A 146 -13.51 15.47 8.82
C ASN A 146 -14.64 15.20 9.83
N GLY A 147 -15.21 16.24 10.43
CA GLY A 147 -16.25 16.10 11.46
C GLY A 147 -15.86 15.15 12.60
N THR A 148 -16.73 14.21 12.93
CA THR A 148 -16.56 13.17 13.96
C THR A 148 -16.00 11.84 13.41
N SER A 149 -15.33 11.89 12.27
CA SER A 149 -14.78 10.70 11.61
C SER A 149 -13.52 10.15 12.27
N CYS A 150 -13.15 8.93 11.86
CA CYS A 150 -12.00 8.22 12.40
C CYS A 150 -12.13 8.02 13.92
N ALA A 151 -13.33 7.65 14.39
CA ALA A 151 -13.56 7.37 15.80
C ALA A 151 -12.87 6.08 16.26
N GLY A 152 -12.52 5.20 15.31
CA GLY A 152 -11.72 4.00 15.56
C GLY A 152 -10.22 4.29 15.64
N GLU A 153 -9.46 3.29 16.08
CA GLU A 153 -8.00 3.36 16.20
C GLU A 153 -7.33 3.50 14.82
N ILE A 154 -6.32 4.37 14.72
CA ILE A 154 -5.49 4.53 13.53
C ILE A 154 -4.16 3.81 13.76
N ARG A 155 -3.87 2.79 12.97
CA ARG A 155 -2.68 1.92 13.10
C ARG A 155 -1.68 2.22 12.01
N CYS A 156 -0.63 2.96 12.37
CA CYS A 156 0.52 3.27 11.53
C CYS A 156 1.77 2.49 11.94
N GLN A 157 1.62 1.38 12.67
CA GLN A 157 2.72 0.68 13.33
C GLN A 157 3.79 0.14 12.38
N GLN A 158 3.42 -0.18 11.15
CA GLN A 158 4.32 -0.72 10.13
C GLN A 158 4.64 0.31 9.03
N ALA A 159 3.94 1.45 8.99
CA ALA A 159 4.02 2.39 7.88
C ALA A 159 5.38 3.11 7.84
N ASP A 160 5.99 3.17 6.66
CA ASP A 160 7.22 3.95 6.42
C ASP A 160 6.97 5.46 6.66
N ARG A 161 5.77 5.92 6.31
CA ARG A 161 5.30 7.29 6.54
C ARG A 161 3.80 7.29 6.79
N CYS A 162 3.38 7.96 7.85
CA CYS A 162 1.97 8.13 8.23
C CYS A 162 1.69 9.62 8.43
N VAL A 163 0.73 10.15 7.69
CA VAL A 163 0.24 11.53 7.80
C VAL A 163 -1.23 11.46 8.18
N VAL A 164 -1.61 12.08 9.31
CA VAL A 164 -2.98 12.05 9.82
C VAL A 164 -3.46 13.48 10.07
N ALA A 165 -4.45 13.92 9.31
CA ALA A 165 -5.08 15.22 9.47
C ALA A 165 -6.47 15.08 10.13
N CYS A 166 -6.57 15.47 11.40
CA CYS A 166 -7.78 15.43 12.22
C CYS A 166 -8.45 16.82 12.22
N ASN A 167 -9.14 17.14 11.12
CA ASN A 167 -9.67 18.48 10.85
C ASN A 167 -11.00 18.77 11.55
N GLY A 168 -11.75 17.73 11.89
CA GLY A 168 -13.09 17.87 12.48
C GLY A 168 -13.12 17.83 14.01
N PRO A 169 -14.17 18.41 14.63
CA PRO A 169 -14.35 18.33 16.07
C PRO A 169 -14.53 16.87 16.52
N ASN A 170 -13.79 16.46 17.55
CA ASN A 170 -13.71 15.07 18.01
C ASN A 170 -13.28 14.05 16.93
N SER A 171 -12.67 14.49 15.82
CA SER A 171 -12.03 13.57 14.88
C SER A 171 -10.84 12.86 15.56
N CYS A 172 -10.55 11.65 15.10
CA CYS A 172 -9.47 10.84 15.67
C CYS A 172 -9.66 10.65 17.19
N ALA A 173 -10.87 10.30 17.62
CA ALA A 173 -11.24 10.23 19.04
C ALA A 173 -10.54 9.08 19.77
N ALA A 174 -10.20 8.01 19.07
CA ALA A 174 -9.40 6.91 19.60
C ALA A 174 -7.90 7.19 19.49
N GLN A 175 -7.09 6.19 19.85
CA GLN A 175 -5.64 6.30 19.84
C GLN A 175 -5.08 6.27 18.41
N ILE A 176 -4.05 7.08 18.16
CA ILE A 176 -3.21 6.99 16.95
C ILE A 176 -1.91 6.26 17.33
N LEU A 177 -1.66 5.12 16.69
CA LEU A 177 -0.50 4.27 16.96
C LEU A 177 0.56 4.44 15.88
N CYS A 178 1.56 5.29 16.14
CA CYS A 178 2.69 5.46 15.23
C CYS A 178 3.66 4.29 15.32
N GLY A 179 4.18 3.89 14.16
CA GLY A 179 5.16 2.81 13.97
C GLY A 179 6.58 3.27 14.01
N ASN A 180 7.45 2.57 13.28
CA ASN A 180 8.87 2.90 13.16
C ASN A 180 9.13 4.08 12.20
N GLY A 181 8.25 4.31 11.23
CA GLY A 181 8.40 5.35 10.22
C GLY A 181 8.13 6.77 10.73
N LEU A 182 8.10 7.70 9.78
CA LEU A 182 7.73 9.09 10.02
C LEU A 182 6.24 9.17 10.36
N CYS A 183 5.89 9.82 11.45
CA CYS A 183 4.51 10.07 11.84
C CYS A 183 4.28 11.57 11.95
N ASP A 184 3.30 12.09 11.22
CA ASP A 184 2.94 13.50 11.16
C ASP A 184 1.43 13.62 11.45
N ILE A 185 1.06 14.29 12.54
CA ILE A 185 -0.30 14.30 13.07
C ILE A 185 -0.76 15.74 13.30
N ASP A 186 -1.73 16.19 12.50
CA ASP A 186 -2.36 17.51 12.61
C ASP A 186 -3.69 17.41 13.36
N CYS A 187 -3.72 17.83 14.62
CA CYS A 187 -4.91 17.87 15.47
C CYS A 187 -5.57 19.25 15.42
N ASN A 188 -6.17 19.57 14.26
CA ASN A 188 -6.75 20.89 13.97
C ASN A 188 -8.16 21.11 14.58
N GLY A 189 -8.92 20.02 14.76
CA GLY A 189 -10.28 20.08 15.29
C GLY A 189 -10.35 20.35 16.79
N ALA A 190 -11.45 20.95 17.26
CA ALA A 190 -11.70 21.03 18.70
C ALA A 190 -11.77 19.61 19.28
N THR A 191 -11.05 19.39 20.39
CA THR A 191 -10.94 18.07 21.04
C THR A 191 -10.54 16.92 20.11
N SER A 192 -9.90 17.20 18.96
CA SER A 192 -9.34 16.15 18.11
C SER A 192 -8.18 15.46 18.79
N CYS A 193 -7.92 14.20 18.42
CA CYS A 193 -6.84 13.39 19.01
C CYS A 193 -7.00 13.19 20.52
N ALA A 194 -8.22 13.24 21.05
CA ALA A 194 -8.49 13.10 22.49
C ALA A 194 -8.04 11.75 23.06
N GLY A 195 -8.01 10.70 22.23
CA GLY A 195 -7.50 9.38 22.59
C GLY A 195 -5.97 9.30 22.73
N GLY A 196 -5.27 10.37 22.34
CA GLY A 196 -3.82 10.49 22.44
C GLY A 196 -3.07 9.87 21.26
N THR A 197 -1.79 10.19 21.19
CA THR A 197 -0.86 9.74 20.15
C THR A 197 0.25 8.90 20.79
N ALA A 198 0.41 7.67 20.32
CA ALA A 198 1.46 6.75 20.79
C ALA A 198 2.61 6.75 19.80
N CYS A 199 3.64 7.54 20.10
CA CYS A 199 4.83 7.70 19.26
C CYS A 199 6.03 6.87 19.74
N SER A 200 5.86 5.95 20.69
CA SER A 200 6.98 5.33 21.42
C SER A 200 8.00 4.62 20.54
N ASN A 201 7.59 4.16 19.36
CA ASN A 201 8.42 3.42 18.42
C ASN A 201 8.82 4.24 17.18
N SER A 202 8.31 5.47 17.04
CA SER A 202 8.51 6.28 15.83
C SER A 202 9.88 6.90 15.81
N CYS A 203 10.51 6.81 14.64
CA CYS A 203 11.80 7.43 14.42
C CYS A 203 11.68 8.96 14.32
N ARG A 204 10.51 9.48 13.91
CA ARG A 204 10.11 10.88 14.08
C ARG A 204 8.60 11.00 14.20
N CYS A 205 8.15 11.64 15.28
CA CYS A 205 6.74 11.95 15.51
C CYS A 205 6.58 13.47 15.61
N ASP A 206 5.80 14.03 14.69
CA ASP A 206 5.35 15.42 14.70
C ASP A 206 3.87 15.44 15.09
N VAL A 207 3.50 16.25 16.07
CA VAL A 207 2.12 16.32 16.58
C VAL A 207 1.73 17.77 16.83
N ASP A 208 0.93 18.31 15.94
CA ASP A 208 0.46 19.68 15.96
C ASP A 208 -0.93 19.79 16.61
N CYS A 209 -0.98 20.31 17.84
CA CYS A 209 -2.21 20.43 18.63
C CYS A 209 -2.84 21.83 18.47
N LEU A 210 -3.32 22.17 17.26
CA LEU A 210 -3.82 23.51 16.94
C LEU A 210 -5.26 23.77 17.40
N GLY A 211 -6.08 22.73 17.54
CA GLY A 211 -7.47 22.84 17.98
C GLY A 211 -7.64 23.13 19.47
N VAL A 212 -8.75 23.77 19.86
CA VAL A 212 -9.06 24.02 21.27
C VAL A 212 -9.28 22.69 22.00
N GLY A 213 -8.48 22.43 23.03
CA GLY A 213 -8.51 21.16 23.75
C GLY A 213 -8.08 19.96 22.89
N ALA A 214 -7.43 20.21 21.74
CA ALA A 214 -6.77 19.16 20.99
C ALA A 214 -5.70 18.48 21.85
N CYS A 215 -5.45 17.19 21.60
CA CYS A 215 -4.47 16.40 22.35
C CYS A 215 -4.77 16.32 23.86
N GLY A 216 -6.04 16.07 24.21
CA GLY A 216 -6.48 15.99 25.61
C GLY A 216 -5.77 14.91 26.44
N ALA A 217 -5.29 13.85 25.79
CA ALA A 217 -4.35 12.90 26.37
C ALA A 217 -2.92 13.23 25.90
N ALA A 218 -1.96 13.14 26.81
CA ALA A 218 -0.56 13.42 26.51
C ALA A 218 -0.02 12.48 25.41
N ALA A 219 0.66 13.05 24.42
CA ALA A 219 1.43 12.29 23.45
C ALA A 219 2.52 11.48 24.18
N THR A 220 2.62 10.18 23.87
CA THR A 220 3.73 9.36 24.34
C THR A 220 4.87 9.46 23.35
N CYS A 221 5.72 10.48 23.48
CA CYS A 221 6.91 10.62 22.65
C CYS A 221 8.01 9.59 23.09
N PRO A 222 8.89 9.13 22.20
CA PRO A 222 10.02 8.29 22.58
C PRO A 222 10.93 9.05 23.56
N LYS A 223 11.23 8.43 24.71
CA LYS A 223 11.91 9.05 25.88
C LYS A 223 13.28 9.68 25.61
N GLN A 224 13.85 9.52 24.41
CA GLN A 224 15.20 10.02 24.11
C GLN A 224 15.24 11.31 23.28
N GLN A 225 14.12 11.76 22.66
CA GLN A 225 14.19 12.89 21.73
C GLN A 225 13.10 13.97 21.87
N CYS A 226 12.11 13.80 22.75
CA CYS A 226 11.09 14.83 23.00
C CYS A 226 10.92 15.02 24.51
N THR A 227 11.30 16.18 25.03
CA THR A 227 11.34 16.46 26.49
C THR A 227 10.20 17.36 26.99
N GLU A 228 9.20 17.68 26.17
CA GLU A 228 8.12 18.61 26.55
C GLU A 228 6.75 17.91 26.56
N ALA A 229 5.91 18.24 27.54
CA ALA A 229 4.68 17.52 27.90
C ALA A 229 3.41 17.95 27.13
N ALA A 230 3.54 18.83 26.12
CA ALA A 230 2.42 19.35 25.34
C ALA A 230 2.82 19.46 23.87
N GLY A 231 2.68 18.35 23.12
CA GLY A 231 3.10 18.25 21.72
C GLY A 231 4.61 18.03 21.59
N CYS A 232 5.02 17.14 20.69
CA CYS A 232 6.44 16.91 20.42
C CYS A 232 7.01 18.04 19.52
N ASP A 233 7.02 19.32 19.92
CA ASP A 233 7.85 20.36 19.26
C ASP A 233 8.08 21.60 20.15
N PRO A 234 9.28 22.19 20.14
CA PRO A 234 9.41 23.58 20.54
C PRO A 234 10.16 24.48 19.53
N THR A 235 9.97 24.35 18.21
CA THR A 235 10.09 25.36 17.10
C THR A 235 11.07 25.10 15.94
N ASN A 236 11.91 24.07 15.94
CA ASN A 236 12.69 23.65 14.76
C ASN A 236 13.53 22.41 15.09
N ASN A 237 13.61 21.47 14.15
CA ASN A 237 14.20 20.12 14.25
C ASN A 237 13.38 19.15 15.10
N GLY A 238 12.47 18.43 14.43
CA GLY A 238 11.94 17.16 14.93
C GLY A 238 13.05 16.20 15.33
N CYS A 239 12.67 15.07 15.95
CA CYS A 239 13.53 13.91 16.17
C CYS A 239 14.53 13.79 15.01
N GLY A 240 15.83 13.92 15.31
CA GLY A 240 16.86 14.32 14.35
C GLY A 240 16.89 13.47 13.06
N PRO A 241 17.52 13.96 11.98
CA PRO A 241 17.34 13.48 10.60
C PRO A 241 17.86 12.06 10.27
N SER A 242 18.11 11.21 11.26
CA SER A 242 18.63 9.86 11.04
C SER A 242 17.83 8.83 11.84
N CYS A 243 16.72 8.40 11.22
CA CYS A 243 16.48 6.99 11.01
C CYS A 243 17.38 6.58 9.81
#